data_AF-G6YKD8-F1
#
_entry.id   AF-G6YKD8-F1
#
_cell.length_a   1.000
_cell.length_b   1.000
_cell.length_c   1.000
_cell.angle_alpha   90.00
_cell.angle_beta   90.00
_cell.angle_gamma   90.00
#
_symmetry.space_group_name_H-M   'P 1'
#
loop_
_entity.id
_entity.type
_entity.pdbx_description
1 polymer ?
#
loop_
_entity_poly.entity_id
_entity_poly.type
_entity_poly.pdbx_seq_one_letter_code
_entity_poly.pdbx_strand_id
1 'polypeptide(L)'
;MTSLGATVSREGIRFAAWSSSARRLWVSIFDETGSRETDRLELQPEGEGVHALFVAGLGAGTRYGLRADGDYAPERGLWFDPEKLLVDPYAVEI
;
A
#
# COMPACT_ATOMS: atom_id res chain seq x y z
N MET A 1 -12.71 14.64 1.33
CA MET A 1 -12.13 13.93 0.18
C MET A 1 -10.90 13.21 0.68
N THR A 2 -10.95 11.88 0.76
CA THR A 2 -9.81 11.05 1.16
C THR A 2 -8.85 11.00 -0.03
N SER A 3 -7.60 11.49 0.11
CA SER A 3 -6.60 11.38 -0.95
C SER A 3 -6.08 9.94 -1.00
N LEU A 4 -6.10 9.32 -2.17
CA LEU A 4 -5.51 8.01 -2.43
C LEU A 4 -4.04 8.17 -2.86
N GLY A 5 -3.28 7.09 -2.78
CA GLY A 5 -1.85 7.05 -3.03
C GLY A 5 -0.99 7.48 -1.83
N ALA A 6 0.29 7.70 -2.09
CA ALA A 6 1.24 8.26 -1.14
C ALA A 6 1.17 9.80 -1.13
N THR A 7 0.73 10.39 -0.01
CA THR A 7 0.74 11.84 0.23
C THR A 7 1.88 12.20 1.17
N VAL A 8 2.87 12.92 0.67
CA VAL A 8 4.05 13.35 1.44
C VAL A 8 3.73 14.62 2.23
N SER A 9 4.07 14.64 3.53
CA SER A 9 4.08 15.84 4.38
C SER A 9 5.48 16.08 4.98
N ARG A 10 5.62 17.08 5.85
CA ARG A 10 6.89 17.33 6.55
C ARG A 10 7.18 16.29 7.63
N GLU A 11 6.14 15.66 8.16
CA GLU A 11 6.19 14.75 9.29
C GLU A 11 6.28 13.27 8.87
N GLY A 12 5.89 12.96 7.63
CA GLY A 12 5.83 11.58 7.16
C GLY A 12 5.10 11.43 5.83
N ILE A 13 4.73 10.19 5.52
CA ILE A 13 3.92 9.85 4.35
C ILE A 13 2.63 9.20 4.81
N ARG A 14 1.52 9.66 4.25
CA ARG A 14 0.23 8.98 4.36
C ARG A 14 0.02 8.10 3.13
N PHE A 15 -0.11 6.80 3.32
CA PHE A 15 -0.50 5.85 2.27
C PHE A 15 -2.00 5.60 2.35
N ALA A 16 -2.69 5.62 1.21
CA ALA A 16 -4.08 5.19 1.12
C ALA A 16 -4.34 4.42 -0.18
N ALA A 17 -4.97 3.27 -0.08
CA ALA A 17 -5.37 2.47 -1.23
C ALA A 17 -6.83 2.05 -1.07
N TRP A 18 -7.53 1.97 -2.20
CA TRP A 18 -8.89 1.46 -2.23
C TRP A 18 -8.91 -0.01 -2.64
N SER A 19 -9.70 -0.82 -1.95
CA SER A 19 -10.07 -2.16 -2.38
C SER A 19 -11.42 -2.55 -1.78
N SER A 20 -12.34 -3.03 -2.62
CA SER A 20 -13.63 -3.56 -2.17
C SER A 20 -13.57 -4.99 -1.65
N SER A 21 -12.47 -5.72 -1.87
CA SER A 21 -12.41 -7.17 -1.63
C SER A 21 -11.17 -7.64 -0.88
N ALA A 22 -10.18 -6.76 -0.66
CA ALA A 22 -9.04 -7.09 0.18
C ALA A 22 -9.51 -7.29 1.63
N ARG A 23 -9.05 -8.37 2.26
CA ARG A 23 -9.20 -8.58 3.70
C ARG A 23 -8.17 -7.77 4.47
N ARG A 24 -6.96 -7.63 3.91
CA ARG A 24 -5.86 -6.84 4.45
C ARG A 24 -5.05 -6.22 3.33
N LEU A 25 -4.47 -5.05 3.63
CA LEU A 25 -3.57 -4.32 2.74
C LEU A 25 -2.35 -3.89 3.53
N TRP A 26 -1.18 -3.98 2.92
CA TRP A 26 0.08 -3.52 3.51
C TRP A 26 0.82 -2.58 2.56
N VAL A 27 1.57 -1.66 3.15
CA VAL A 27 2.63 -0.93 2.49
C VAL A 27 3.94 -1.59 2.87
N SER A 28 4.70 -2.00 1.86
CA SER A 28 6.06 -2.53 2.00
C SER A 28 7.04 -1.41 1.68
N ILE A 29 7.87 -1.03 2.65
CA ILE A 29 8.90 0.00 2.51
C ILE A 29 10.21 -0.67 2.14
N PHE A 30 10.97 -0.05 1.25
CA PHE A 30 12.25 -0.56 0.78
C PHE A 30 13.39 0.40 1.13
N ASP A 31 14.60 -0.14 1.12
CA ASP A 31 15.82 0.66 1.20
C ASP A 31 16.01 1.60 -0.01
N GLU A 32 17.00 2.48 0.09
CA GLU A 32 17.33 3.46 -0.97
C GLU A 32 17.76 2.82 -2.29
N THR A 33 18.08 1.52 -2.31
CA THR A 33 18.37 0.78 -3.56
C THR A 33 17.14 0.03 -4.08
N GLY A 34 16.04 -0.01 -3.33
CA GLY A 34 14.83 -0.76 -3.67
C GLY A 34 15.01 -2.28 -3.62
N SER A 35 16.13 -2.76 -3.08
CA SER A 35 16.54 -4.16 -3.17
C SER A 35 16.10 -4.98 -1.97
N ARG A 36 15.85 -4.34 -0.83
CA ARG A 36 15.45 -5.00 0.40
C ARG A 36 14.23 -4.32 1.01
N GLU A 37 13.21 -5.12 1.31
CA GLU A 37 12.06 -4.69 2.12
C GLU A 37 12.59 -4.44 3.56
N THR A 38 12.43 -3.22 4.05
CA THR A 38 12.89 -2.78 5.38
C THR A 38 11.77 -2.82 6.41
N ASP A 39 10.53 -2.60 5.96
CA ASP A 39 9.34 -2.65 6.81
C ASP A 39 8.11 -3.06 6.00
N ARG A 40 7.12 -3.63 6.69
CA ARG A 40 5.82 -3.99 6.12
C ARG A 40 4.74 -3.63 7.14
N LEU A 41 3.96 -2.61 6.81
CA LEU A 41 2.99 -2.00 7.73
C LEU A 41 1.56 -2.16 7.19
N GLU A 42 0.64 -2.60 8.05
CA GLU A 42 -0.75 -2.85 7.68
C GLU A 42 -1.56 -1.55 7.63
N LEU A 43 -2.27 -1.34 6.53
CA LEU A 43 -3.19 -0.22 6.34
C LEU A 43 -4.52 -0.55 7.01
N GLN A 44 -5.00 0.38 7.83
CA GLN A 44 -6.24 0.23 8.58
C GLN A 44 -7.45 0.65 7.73
N PRO A 45 -8.58 -0.06 7.79
CA PRO A 45 -9.80 0.36 7.12
C PRO A 45 -10.30 1.71 7.67
N GLU A 46 -10.64 2.65 6.78
CA GLU A 46 -11.24 3.94 7.12
C GLU A 46 -12.70 4.07 6.64
N GLY A 47 -13.24 3.02 6.02
CA GLY A 47 -14.59 2.99 5.45
C GLY A 47 -14.61 3.17 3.93
N GLU A 48 -15.76 2.90 3.31
CA GLU A 48 -15.98 3.02 1.84
C GLU A 48 -14.93 2.27 0.97
N GLY A 49 -14.33 1.20 1.51
CA GLY A 49 -13.28 0.41 0.86
C GLY A 49 -11.89 1.04 0.87
N VAL A 50 -11.68 2.15 1.59
CA VAL A 50 -10.37 2.79 1.75
C VAL A 50 -9.62 2.17 2.93
N HIS A 51 -8.36 1.84 2.69
CA HIS A 51 -7.39 1.45 3.70
C HIS A 51 -6.28 2.48 3.74
N ALA A 52 -5.84 2.88 4.93
CA ALA A 52 -4.80 3.89 5.07
C ALA A 52 -3.90 3.70 6.28
N LEU A 53 -2.72 4.31 6.19
CA LEU A 53 -1.77 4.43 7.29
C LEU A 53 -0.93 5.69 7.11
N PHE A 54 -0.69 6.40 8.21
CA PHE A 54 0.35 7.44 8.26
C PHE A 54 1.61 6.87 8.89
N VAL A 55 2.75 7.05 8.21
CA VAL A 55 4.06 6.60 8.67
C VAL A 55 4.97 7.80 8.86
N ALA A 56 5.32 8.08 10.11
CA ALA A 56 6.18 9.20 10.48
C ALA A 56 7.63 8.97 10.05
N GLY A 57 8.34 10.05 9.73
CA GLY A 57 9.78 10.02 9.41
C GLY A 57 10.13 9.60 7.99
N LEU A 58 9.17 9.14 7.18
CA LEU A 58 9.35 8.93 5.74
C LEU A 58 9.29 10.25 4.98
N GLY A 59 9.97 10.32 3.83
CA GLY A 59 10.05 11.52 3.00
C GLY A 59 10.00 11.23 1.50
N ALA A 60 9.94 12.29 0.70
CA ALA A 60 9.98 12.17 -0.76
C ALA A 60 11.18 11.32 -1.23
N GLY A 61 10.95 10.45 -2.22
CA GLY A 61 11.93 9.46 -2.69
C GLY A 61 11.89 8.11 -1.96
N THR A 62 11.06 7.97 -0.92
CA THR A 62 10.83 6.66 -0.28
C THR A 62 10.28 5.65 -1.28
N ARG A 63 10.95 4.51 -1.40
CA ARG A 63 10.52 3.40 -2.27
C ARG A 63 9.56 2.51 -1.51
N TYR A 64 8.42 2.24 -2.14
CA TYR A 64 7.39 1.40 -1.56
C TYR A 64 6.67 0.59 -2.62
N GLY A 65 5.96 -0.44 -2.17
CA GLY A 65 4.93 -1.10 -2.93
C GLY A 65 3.79 -1.53 -2.03
N LEU A 66 2.71 -2.03 -2.62
CA LEU A 66 1.56 -2.55 -1.90
C LEU A 66 1.56 -4.07 -1.91
N ARG A 67 0.92 -4.66 -0.90
CA ARG A 67 0.59 -6.09 -0.86
C ARG A 67 -0.85 -6.22 -0.39
N ALA A 68 -1.58 -7.18 -0.93
CA ALA A 68 -2.99 -7.38 -0.61
C ALA A 68 -3.28 -8.85 -0.32
N ASP A 69 -4.02 -9.11 0.74
CA ASP A 69 -4.57 -10.42 1.08
C ASP A 69 -6.09 -10.43 0.91
N GLY A 70 -6.64 -11.59 0.56
CA GLY A 70 -8.04 -11.77 0.21
C GLY A 70 -8.32 -13.17 -0.30
N ASP A 71 -9.45 -13.34 -0.98
CA ASP A 71 -9.80 -14.62 -1.59
C ASP A 71 -8.86 -14.93 -2.78
N TYR A 72 -8.20 -16.08 -2.74
CA TYR A 72 -7.58 -16.67 -3.93
C TYR A 72 -8.52 -17.74 -4.50
N ALA A 73 -9.31 -17.34 -5.50
CA ALA A 73 -10.26 -18.19 -6.22
C ALA A 73 -10.28 -17.78 -7.70
N PRO A 74 -9.24 -18.16 -8.48
CA PRO A 74 -9.08 -17.76 -9.88
C PRO A 74 -10.29 -18.03 -10.77
N GLU A 75 -10.99 -19.14 -10.53
CA GLU A 75 -12.22 -19.53 -11.23
C GLU A 75 -13.40 -18.57 -10.99
N ARG A 76 -13.32 -17.76 -9.91
CA ARG A 76 -14.26 -16.67 -9.59
C ARG A 76 -13.68 -15.30 -9.93
N GLY A 77 -12.51 -15.23 -10.55
CA GLY A 77 -11.81 -13.99 -10.88
C GLY A 77 -11.11 -13.31 -9.69
N LEU A 78 -10.91 -14.01 -8.57
CA LEU A 78 -10.26 -13.49 -7.38
C LEU A 78 -8.82 -14.00 -7.30
N TRP A 79 -7.85 -13.08 -7.26
CA TRP A 79 -6.42 -13.38 -7.43
C TRP A 79 -5.55 -12.78 -6.33
N PHE A 80 -6.08 -12.60 -5.12
CA PHE A 80 -5.29 -12.02 -4.03
C PHE A 80 -4.13 -12.94 -3.63
N ASP A 81 -2.91 -12.43 -3.71
CA ASP A 81 -1.68 -13.13 -3.34
C ASP A 81 -0.78 -12.13 -2.59
N PRO A 82 -0.68 -12.22 -1.24
CA PRO A 82 0.11 -11.28 -0.45
C PRO A 82 1.62 -11.39 -0.71
N GLU A 83 2.09 -12.47 -1.33
CA GLU A 83 3.50 -12.64 -1.70
C GLU A 83 3.89 -11.82 -2.93
N LYS A 84 2.91 -11.34 -3.71
CA LYS A 84 3.17 -10.44 -4.85
C LYS A 84 3.27 -9.00 -4.39
N LEU A 85 4.37 -8.35 -4.78
CA LEU A 85 4.50 -6.91 -4.66
C LEU A 85 3.71 -6.24 -5.79
N LEU A 86 2.85 -5.31 -5.43
CA LEU A 86 2.00 -4.55 -6.34
C LEU A 86 2.49 -3.11 -6.40
N VAL A 87 2.33 -2.49 -7.57
CA VAL A 87 2.50 -1.04 -7.73
C VAL A 87 1.24 -0.35 -7.19
N ASP A 88 1.42 0.78 -6.51
CA ASP A 88 0.29 1.62 -6.11
C ASP A 88 -0.39 2.19 -7.37
N PRO A 89 -1.69 1.95 -7.60
CA PRO A 89 -2.40 2.46 -8.77
C PRO A 89 -2.48 4.00 -8.82
N TYR A 90 -2.18 4.67 -7.71
CA TYR A 90 -2.13 6.13 -7.58
C TYR A 90 -0.69 6.67 -7.46
N ALA A 91 0.34 5.85 -7.72
CA ALA A 91 1.71 6.32 -7.77
C ALA A 91 1.88 7.42 -8.83
N VAL A 92 2.60 8.49 -8.46
CA VAL A 92 2.91 9.60 -9.38
C VAL A 92 4.24 9.38 -10.13
N GLU A 93 5.05 8.42 -9.68
CA GLU A 93 6.36 8.05 -10.26
C GLU A 93 6.63 6.56 -9.96
N ILE A 94 7.28 5.85 -10.89
CA ILE A 94 7.67 4.43 -10.81
C ILE A 94 9.15 4.29 -11.09
#